data_AF-V6K3H8-F1
#
_entry.id   AF-V6K3H8-F1
#
_cell.length_a   1.000
_cell.length_b   1.000
_cell.length_c   1.000
_cell.angle_alpha   90.00
_cell.angle_beta   90.00
_cell.angle_gamma   90.00
#
_symmetry.space_group_name_H-M   'P 1'
#
loop_
_entity.id
_entity.type
_entity.pdbx_description
1 polymer ?
#
loop_
_entity_poly.entity_id
_entity_poly.type
_entity_poly.pdbx_seq_one_letter_code
_entity_poly.pdbx_strand_id
1 'polypeptide(L)' 'MIARVNDDRLPIVITSRNGNAVLVSEEDFASWQETIYLRRSPANARRLAQSVAEAERGDARPHEPYRGQK' A
#
# COMPACT_ATOMS: atom_id res chain seq x y z
N MET A 1 -13.49 -21.56 1.36
CA MET A 1 -13.59 -20.09 1.52
C MET A 1 -12.21 -19.45 1.51
N ILE A 2 -11.29 -19.89 2.37
CA ILE A 2 -9.91 -19.37 2.44
C ILE A 2 -9.15 -19.50 1.10
N ALA A 3 -9.09 -20.70 0.51
CA ALA A 3 -8.40 -20.90 -0.78
C ALA A 3 -8.90 -19.94 -1.87
N ARG A 4 -10.23 -19.78 -1.98
CA ARG A 4 -10.85 -18.89 -2.96
C ARG A 4 -10.44 -17.42 -2.79
N VAL A 5 -10.31 -16.93 -1.56
CA VAL A 5 -9.91 -15.54 -1.31
C VAL A 5 -8.43 -15.33 -1.67
N ASN A 6 -7.59 -16.34 -1.45
CA ASN A 6 -6.17 -16.29 -1.81
C ASN A 6 -5.97 -16.37 -3.34
N ASP A 7 -6.74 -17.22 -4.03
CA ASP A 7 -6.59 -17.46 -5.46
C ASP A 7 -7.25 -16.36 -6.30
N ASP A 8 -8.48 -15.97 -5.96
CA ASP A 8 -9.25 -14.99 -6.74
C ASP A 8 -8.90 -13.54 -6.36
N ARG A 9 -8.21 -13.31 -5.23
CA ARG A 9 -7.92 -11.98 -4.66
C ARG A 9 -9.17 -11.10 -4.48
N LEU A 10 -10.34 -11.73 -4.24
CA LEU A 10 -11.61 -11.04 -4.07
C LEU A 10 -12.10 -11.11 -2.62
N PRO A 11 -12.54 -9.99 -2.02
CA PRO A 11 -13.09 -9.98 -0.67
C PRO A 11 -14.42 -10.73 -0.62
N ILE A 12 -14.63 -11.49 0.47
CA ILE A 12 -15.91 -12.14 0.75
C ILE A 12 -16.55 -11.50 1.97
N VAL A 13 -17.79 -11.03 1.81
CA VAL A 13 -18.61 -10.53 2.91
C VAL A 13 -19.30 -11.69 3.61
N ILE A 14 -19.10 -11.79 4.91
CA ILE A 14 -19.75 -12.76 5.79
C ILE A 14 -20.81 -12.00 6.58
N THR A 15 -22.07 -12.35 6.38
CA THR A 15 -23.22 -11.77 7.08
C THR A 15 -23.70 -12.74 8.16
N SER A 16 -23.84 -12.26 9.40
CA SER A 16 -24.36 -13.04 10.53
C SER A 16 -25.38 -12.24 11.34
N ARG A 17 -26.21 -12.94 12.12
CA ARG A 17 -27.17 -12.30 13.05
C ARG A 17 -26.49 -11.37 14.06
N ASN A 18 -25.23 -11.63 14.38
CA ASN A 18 -24.47 -10.86 15.37
C ASN A 18 -23.53 -9.82 14.74
N GLY A 19 -23.64 -9.59 13.43
CA GLY A 19 -22.84 -8.62 12.69
C GLY A 19 -22.15 -9.19 11.47
N ASN A 20 -21.46 -8.31 10.76
CA ASN A 20 -20.83 -8.62 9.48
C ASN A 20 -19.31 -8.61 9.60
N ALA A 21 -18.65 -9.43 8.80
CA ALA A 21 -17.20 -9.46 8.65
C ALA A 21 -16.83 -9.49 7.16
N VAL A 22 -15.60 -9.10 6.85
CA VAL A 22 -15.03 -9.23 5.52
C VAL A 22 -13.80 -10.12 5.62
N LEU A 23 -13.74 -11.15 4.79
CA LEU A 23 -12.58 -12.02 4.63
C LEU A 23 -11.80 -11.58 3.38
N VAL A 24 -10.51 -11.31 3.57
CA VAL A 24 -9.53 -10.95 2.52
C VAL A 24 -8.29 -11.83 2.68
N SER A 25 -7.45 -11.90 1.64
CA SER A 25 -6.17 -12.59 1.74
C SER A 25 -5.26 -11.82 2.68
N GLU A 26 -4.32 -12.51 3.33
CA GLU A 26 -3.34 -11.85 4.20
C GLU A 26 -2.53 -10.80 3.43
N GLU A 27 -2.14 -11.12 2.20
CA GLU A 27 -1.34 -10.24 1.34
C GLU A 27 -2.12 -8.97 0.97
N ASP A 28 -3.40 -9.09 0.59
CA ASP A 28 -4.23 -7.91 0.29
C ASP A 28 -4.47 -7.07 1.54
N PHE A 29 -4.65 -7.69 2.71
CA PHE A 29 -4.75 -6.98 3.98
C PHE A 29 -3.47 -6.20 4.29
N ALA A 30 -2.30 -6.82 4.10
CA ALA A 30 -1.01 -6.17 4.31
C ALA A 30 -0.79 -4.99 3.35
N SER A 31 -1.09 -5.17 2.05
CA SER A 31 -1.00 -4.08 1.05
C SER A 31 -1.96 -2.92 1.33
N TRP A 32 -3.16 -3.20 1.84
CA TRP A 32 -4.09 -2.15 2.27
C TRP A 32 -3.61 -1.41 3.51
N GLN A 33 -3.05 -2.12 4.50
CA GLN A 33 -2.41 -1.50 5.65
C GLN A 33 -1.27 -0.57 5.22
N GLU A 34 -0.44 -0.99 4.27
CA GLU A 34 0.65 -0.18 3.71
C GLU A 34 0.13 1.06 2.98
N THR A 35 -0.94 0.93 2.18
CA THR A 35 -1.56 2.07 1.49
C THR A 35 -2.17 3.07 2.47
N ILE A 36 -2.82 2.57 3.54
CA ILE A 36 -3.33 3.41 4.62
C ILE A 36 -2.16 4.07 5.37
N TYR A 37 -1.04 3.38 5.54
CA TYR A 37 0.15 3.90 6.22
C TYR A 37 0.85 5.01 5.41
N LEU A 38 1.02 4.82 4.10
CA LEU A 38 1.57 5.83 3.19
C LEU A 38 0.68 7.08 3.07
N ARG A 39 -0.65 6.91 3.21
CA ARG A 39 -1.63 8.00 3.16
C ARG A 39 -1.93 8.64 4.52
N ARG A 40 -1.43 8.09 5.64
CA ARG A 40 -1.63 8.67 6.99
C ARG A 40 -0.81 9.92 7.27
N SER A 41 0.20 10.22 6.45
CA SER A 41 0.89 11.51 6.49
C SER A 41 0.58 12.29 5.22
N PRO A 42 -0.38 13.23 5.26
CA PRO A 42 -0.60 14.19 4.17
C PRO A 42 0.70 14.91 3.78
N ALA A 43 1.62 15.08 4.73
CA ALA A 43 2.96 15.63 4.46
C ALA A 43 3.81 14.69 3.59
N ASN A 44 3.82 13.38 3.87
CA ASN A 44 4.56 12.42 3.06
C ASN A 44 3.96 12.25 1.65
N ALA A 45 2.62 12.22 1.55
CA ALA A 45 1.94 12.18 0.26
C ALA A 45 2.25 13.41 -0.60
N ARG A 46 2.26 14.62 0.00
CA ARG A 46 2.70 15.85 -0.68
C ARG A 46 4.17 15.78 -1.11
N ARG A 47 5.06 15.27 -0.24
CA ARG A 47 6.49 15.12 -0.54
C ARG A 47 6.72 14.17 -1.72
N LEU A 48 5.99 13.05 -1.76
CA LEU A 48 6.07 12.10 -2.86
C LEU A 48 5.57 12.71 -4.18
N ALA A 49 4.40 13.35 -4.16
CA ALA A 49 3.85 14.03 -5.33
C ALA A 49 4.79 15.13 -5.86
N GLN A 50 5.40 15.91 -4.97
CA GLN A 50 6.40 16.92 -5.34
C GLN A 50 7.64 16.27 -5.97
N SER A 51 8.15 15.17 -5.41
CA SER A 51 9.34 14.48 -5.93
C SER A 51 9.10 13.90 -7.33
N VAL A 52 7.89 13.38 -7.59
CA VAL A 52 7.49 12.91 -8.94
C VAL A 52 7.46 14.08 -9.92
N ALA A 53 6.83 15.21 -9.55
CA ALA A 53 6.76 16.37 -10.42
C ALA A 53 8.14 16.99 -10.71
N GLU A 54 9.06 16.95 -9.74
CA GLU A 54 10.47 17.35 -9.94
C GLU A 54 11.17 16.39 -10.92
N ALA A 55 10.96 15.08 -10.79
CA ALA A 55 11.55 14.10 -11.70
C ALA A 55 11.04 14.26 -13.15
N GLU A 56 9.74 14.50 -13.34
CA GLU A 56 9.15 14.73 -14.67
C GLU A 56 9.68 16.00 -15.35
N ARG A 57 10.04 17.03 -14.57
CA ARG A 57 10.67 18.26 -15.08
C ARG A 57 12.18 18.11 -15.34
N GLY A 58 12.76 16.96 -14.99
CA GLY A 58 14.21 16.74 -15.08
C GLY A 58 15.01 17.35 -13.92
N ASP A 59 14.34 17.79 -12.84
CA ASP A 59 14.97 18.36 -11.65
C ASP A 59 15.46 17.28 -10.65
N ALA A 60 15.31 16.00 -10.99
CA ALA A 60 15.81 14.90 -10.17
C ALA A 60 17.34 14.90 -10.13
N ARG A 61 17.90 14.91 -8.92
CA ARG A 61 19.34 14.78 -8.72
C ARG A 61 19.71 13.30 -8.68
N PRO A 62 20.66 12.83 -9.52
CA PRO A 62 21.24 11.51 -9.34
C PRO A 62 21.87 11.44 -7.95
N HIS A 63 21.43 10.50 -7.15
CA HIS A 63 22.09 10.18 -5.90
C HIS A 63 22.80 8.85 -6.07
N GLU A 64 24.08 8.81 -5.71
CA GLU A 64 24.84 7.58 -5.68
C GLU A 64 24.17 6.64 -4.65
N PRO A 65 23.92 5.36 -5.00
CA PRO A 65 23.28 4.45 -4.07
C PRO A 65 24.10 4.38 -2.80
N TYR A 66 23.46 4.63 -1.65
CA TYR A 66 24.10 4.51 -0.35
C TYR A 66 24.66 3.10 -0.18
N ARG A 67 25.97 2.95 -0.36
CA ARG A 67 26.69 1.71 -0.11
C ARG A 67 27.08 1.71 1.37
N GLY A 68 26.17 1.27 2.22
CA GLY A 68 26.46 1.07 3.63
C GLY A 68 27.70 0.18 3.76
N GLN A 69 28.77 0.71 4.36
CA GLN A 69 29.88 -0.11 4.80
C GLN A 69 29.36 -0.95 5.97
N LYS A 70 29.44 -2.27 5.82
CA LYS A 70 29.29 -3.21 6.93
C LYS A 70 30.46 -3.07 7.89
#